data_AF-A0A2V2RJ50-F1
#
_entry.id   AF-A0A2V2RJ50-F1
#
_cell.length_a   1.000
_cell.length_b   1.000
_cell.length_c   1.000
_cell.angle_alpha   90.00
_cell.angle_beta   90.00
_cell.angle_gamma   90.00
#
_symmetry.space_group_name_H-M   'P 1'
#
loop_
_entity.id
_entity.type
_entity.pdbx_description
1 polymer ?
#
loop_
_entity_poly.entity_id
_entity_poly.type
_entity_poly.pdbx_seq_one_letter_code
_entity_poly.pdbx_strand_id
1 'polypeptide(L)'
;MVYCLVVNPDKVGLKADNITGVALSVPIREQFTILRNINKKVKRIGVIFTQPANDSLIATARSIAQEQDMTIVASGISSSLDIQKAFSDVISNCDALWIPPDPSLNSEEVIRYISSTSLSKKIPCVGPNERYVRSGAIFSLSADAIEAGRSAGDTANKVLQGTPPSKIPVQELLKPKIIINLKAAGLLGLSIPKNIQDGASKVYQ
;
A
#
# COMPACT_ATOMS: atom_id res chain seq x y z
N MET A 1 -26.63 5.59 -1.36
CA MET A 1 -25.43 5.32 -2.17
C MET A 1 -24.59 4.28 -1.45
N VAL A 2 -24.07 3.29 -2.17
CA VAL A 2 -23.10 2.31 -1.66
C VAL A 2 -21.80 2.50 -2.42
N TYR A 3 -20.70 2.82 -1.72
CA TYR A 3 -19.37 2.94 -2.34
C TYR A 3 -18.54 1.67 -2.11
N CYS A 4 -17.51 1.48 -2.93
CA CYS A 4 -16.57 0.37 -2.82
C CYS A 4 -15.14 0.85 -3.07
N LEU A 5 -14.19 0.39 -2.24
CA LEU A 5 -12.76 0.67 -2.34
C LEU A 5 -12.40 2.17 -2.28
N VAL A 6 -13.10 2.94 -1.45
CA VAL A 6 -12.77 4.36 -1.24
C VAL A 6 -11.74 4.51 -0.13
N VAL A 7 -10.65 5.22 -0.40
CA VAL A 7 -9.64 5.59 0.60
C VAL A 7 -10.21 6.69 1.49
N ASN A 8 -10.24 6.46 2.82
CA ASN A 8 -10.71 7.42 3.83
C ASN A 8 -12.05 8.08 3.45
N PRO A 9 -13.16 7.32 3.36
CA PRO A 9 -14.46 7.82 2.89
C PRO A 9 -14.92 9.09 3.62
N ASP A 10 -14.69 9.17 4.94
CA ASP A 10 -14.98 10.37 5.74
C ASP A 10 -14.27 11.64 5.23
N LYS A 11 -13.01 11.52 4.78
CA LYS A 11 -12.21 12.66 4.30
C LYS A 11 -12.60 13.14 2.91
N VAL A 12 -13.23 12.28 2.11
CA VAL A 12 -13.71 12.61 0.75
C VAL A 12 -15.21 12.94 0.72
N GLY A 13 -15.80 13.23 1.88
CA GLY A 13 -17.19 13.68 1.99
C GLY A 13 -18.23 12.57 1.92
N LEU A 14 -17.83 11.30 2.06
CA LEU A 14 -18.74 10.14 2.03
C LEU A 14 -19.29 9.81 3.42
N LYS A 15 -19.74 10.84 4.14
CA LYS A 15 -20.33 10.73 5.49
C LYS A 15 -21.69 11.42 5.52
N ALA A 16 -22.75 10.65 5.25
CA ALA A 16 -24.13 11.10 5.35
C ALA A 16 -25.07 9.91 5.58
N ASP A 17 -26.29 10.17 6.07
CA ASP A 17 -27.26 9.13 6.46
C ASP A 17 -27.70 8.21 5.31
N ASN A 18 -27.56 8.68 4.07
CA ASN A 18 -27.87 7.93 2.86
C ASN A 18 -26.63 7.29 2.22
N ILE A 19 -25.48 7.25 2.90
CA ILE A 19 -24.20 6.73 2.42
C ILE A 19 -23.70 5.61 3.33
N THR A 20 -23.34 4.47 2.74
CA THR A 20 -22.60 3.37 3.39
C THR A 20 -21.66 2.72 2.36
N GLY A 21 -20.85 1.74 2.73
CA GLY A 21 -19.99 1.06 1.76
C GLY A 21 -18.83 0.26 2.36
N VAL A 22 -17.86 -0.02 1.50
CA VAL A 22 -16.63 -0.74 1.83
C VAL A 22 -15.43 0.21 1.69
N ALA A 23 -14.76 0.48 2.80
CA ALA A 23 -13.57 1.33 2.84
C ALA A 23 -12.33 0.57 2.34
N LEU A 24 -11.47 1.25 1.60
CA LEU A 24 -10.14 0.74 1.26
C LEU A 24 -9.20 0.97 2.44
N SER A 25 -9.01 -0.06 3.27
CA SER A 25 -7.96 -0.11 4.27
C SER A 25 -6.87 -1.10 3.84
N VAL A 26 -5.67 -0.59 3.60
CA VAL A 26 -4.47 -1.44 3.55
C VAL A 26 -3.65 -1.09 4.79
N PRO A 27 -3.54 -2.00 5.78
CA PRO A 27 -2.92 -1.68 7.05
C PRO A 27 -1.43 -1.37 6.89
N ILE A 28 -1.08 -0.08 6.96
CA ILE A 28 0.32 0.41 6.88
C ILE A 28 1.19 -0.28 7.94
N ARG A 29 0.62 -0.46 9.15
CA ARG A 29 1.28 -1.17 10.25
C ARG A 29 1.72 -2.57 9.84
N GLU A 30 0.85 -3.30 9.16
CA GLU A 30 1.15 -4.66 8.72
C GLU A 30 2.21 -4.68 7.62
N GLN A 31 2.15 -3.74 6.66
CA GLN A 31 3.20 -3.58 5.64
C GLN A 31 4.57 -3.37 6.29
N PHE A 32 4.66 -2.50 7.29
CA PHE A 32 5.92 -2.21 7.99
C PHE A 32 6.37 -3.38 8.88
N THR A 33 5.44 -4.08 9.54
CA THR A 33 5.75 -5.32 10.27
C THR A 33 6.31 -6.41 9.35
N ILE A 34 5.69 -6.65 8.20
CA ILE A 34 6.15 -7.64 7.22
C ILE A 34 7.55 -7.24 6.71
N LEU A 35 7.74 -5.98 6.34
CA LEU A 35 9.02 -5.46 5.88
C LEU A 35 10.13 -5.67 6.93
N ARG A 36 9.85 -5.38 8.20
CA ARG A 36 10.78 -5.60 9.31
C ARG A 36 11.06 -7.08 9.57
N ASN A 37 10.07 -7.95 9.40
CA ASN A 37 10.24 -9.41 9.53
C ASN A 37 11.12 -9.99 8.41
N ILE A 38 11.02 -9.44 7.20
CA ILE A 38 11.88 -9.82 6.06
C ILE A 38 13.30 -9.25 6.25
N ASN A 39 13.42 -8.00 6.70
CA ASN A 39 14.70 -7.35 6.92
C ASN A 39 14.72 -6.56 8.24
N LYS A 40 15.25 -7.18 9.29
CA LYS A 40 15.38 -6.60 10.63
C LYS A 40 16.28 -5.36 10.70
N LYS A 41 17.06 -5.06 9.64
CA LYS A 41 17.95 -3.89 9.58
C LYS A 41 17.25 -2.61 9.13
N VAL A 42 16.02 -2.69 8.62
CA VAL A 42 15.29 -1.52 8.10
C VAL A 42 14.97 -0.56 9.25
N LYS A 43 15.55 0.64 9.25
CA LYS A 43 15.23 1.71 10.21
C LYS A 43 14.62 2.94 9.51
N ARG A 44 14.98 3.17 8.25
CA ARG A 44 14.53 4.31 7.46
C ARG A 44 13.74 3.82 6.26
N ILE A 45 12.45 4.15 6.20
CA ILE A 45 11.57 3.82 5.09
C ILE A 45 11.46 5.04 4.18
N GLY A 46 11.93 4.90 2.95
CA GLY A 46 11.87 5.93 1.93
C GLY A 46 10.53 5.97 1.22
N VAL A 47 10.00 7.17 0.98
CA VAL A 47 8.69 7.38 0.36
C VAL A 47 8.72 8.57 -0.59
N ILE A 48 8.19 8.40 -1.79
CA ILE A 48 7.78 9.51 -2.67
C ILE A 48 6.26 9.51 -2.79
N PHE A 49 5.64 10.68 -2.85
CA PHE A 49 4.19 10.81 -2.84
C PHE A 49 3.72 12.16 -3.38
N THR A 50 2.55 12.21 -4.00
CA THR A 50 1.94 13.43 -4.53
C THR A 50 1.33 14.29 -3.41
N GLN A 51 1.69 15.57 -3.41
CA GLN A 51 1.13 16.57 -2.50
C GLN A 51 0.03 17.39 -3.17
N PRO A 52 -0.97 17.87 -2.40
CA PRO A 52 -1.23 17.56 -0.99
C PRO A 52 -2.00 16.24 -0.77
N ALA A 53 -2.35 15.55 -1.86
CA ALA A 53 -3.28 14.41 -1.87
C ALA A 53 -2.94 13.32 -0.84
N ASN A 54 -1.65 13.03 -0.64
CA ASN A 54 -1.19 11.97 0.25
C ASN A 54 -0.60 12.47 1.59
N ASP A 55 -0.64 13.77 1.91
CA ASP A 55 -0.04 14.33 3.14
C ASP A 55 -0.58 13.65 4.42
N SER A 56 -1.90 13.47 4.49
CA SER A 56 -2.56 12.78 5.60
C SER A 56 -2.09 11.32 5.76
N LEU A 57 -1.92 10.61 4.64
CA LEU A 57 -1.48 9.22 4.64
C LEU A 57 -0.04 9.11 5.15
N ILE A 58 0.83 10.03 4.71
CA ILE A 58 2.24 10.08 5.14
C ILE A 58 2.35 10.46 6.62
N ALA A 59 1.49 11.35 7.13
CA ALA A 59 1.43 11.65 8.56
C ALA A 59 1.09 10.39 9.39
N THR A 60 0.09 9.62 8.98
CA THR A 60 -0.25 8.34 9.63
C THR A 60 0.89 7.34 9.53
N ALA A 61 1.54 7.23 8.36
CA ALA A 61 2.69 6.34 8.17
C ALA A 61 3.87 6.71 9.08
N ARG A 62 4.13 8.01 9.31
CA ARG A 62 5.16 8.48 10.25
C ARG A 62 4.90 8.01 11.68
N SER A 63 3.67 8.19 12.18
CA SER A 63 3.29 7.72 13.52
C SER A 63 3.48 6.21 13.67
N ILE A 64 3.00 5.43 12.70
CA ILE A 64 3.11 3.97 12.73
C ILE A 64 4.56 3.50 12.65
N ALA A 65 5.39 4.14 11.81
CA ALA A 65 6.80 3.81 11.72
C ALA A 65 7.52 4.06 13.06
N GLN A 66 7.23 5.19 13.72
CA GLN A 66 7.83 5.54 15.02
C GLN A 66 7.49 4.50 16.10
N GLU A 67 6.24 4.04 16.15
CA GLU A 67 5.83 2.98 17.08
C GLU A 67 6.52 1.62 16.84
N GLN A 68 7.16 1.45 15.67
CA GLN A 68 7.89 0.24 15.29
C GLN A 68 9.40 0.48 15.18
N ASP A 69 9.92 1.52 15.83
CA ASP A 69 11.35 1.91 15.83
C ASP A 69 11.92 2.18 14.43
N MET A 70 11.09 2.73 13.54
CA MET A 70 11.44 3.14 12.19
C MET A 70 11.10 4.62 11.95
N THR A 71 11.67 5.22 10.92
CA THR A 71 11.40 6.59 10.49
C THR A 71 11.03 6.63 9.02
N ILE A 72 10.24 7.63 8.63
CA ILE A 72 9.87 7.87 7.23
C ILE A 72 10.75 8.99 6.66
N VAL A 73 11.48 8.69 5.59
CA VAL A 73 12.20 9.65 4.74
C VAL A 73 11.30 9.94 3.54
N ALA A 74 10.53 11.02 3.60
CA ALA A 74 9.54 11.34 2.58
C ALA A 74 9.99 12.51 1.68
N SER A 75 9.69 12.42 0.39
CA SER A 75 9.79 13.55 -0.55
C SER A 75 8.48 13.72 -1.31
N GLY A 76 7.92 14.93 -1.23
CA GLY A 76 6.68 15.28 -1.90
C GLY A 76 6.93 15.67 -3.35
N ILE A 77 6.06 15.23 -4.26
CA ILE A 77 6.06 15.60 -5.68
C ILE A 77 4.79 16.36 -6.03
N SER A 78 4.89 17.32 -6.96
CA SER A 78 3.73 18.05 -7.50
C SER A 78 3.44 17.67 -8.96
N SER A 79 4.39 17.03 -9.63
CA SER A 79 4.27 16.57 -11.01
C SER A 79 5.13 15.33 -11.27
N SER A 80 4.92 14.69 -12.43
CA SER A 80 5.76 13.55 -12.87
C SER A 80 7.22 13.93 -13.12
N LEU A 81 7.50 15.21 -13.42
CA LEU A 81 8.85 15.72 -13.65
C LEU A 81 9.72 15.69 -12.37
N ASP A 82 9.08 15.74 -11.20
CA ASP A 82 9.76 15.76 -9.91
C ASP A 82 10.20 14.35 -9.46
N ILE A 83 9.62 13.29 -10.05
CA ILE A 83 9.77 11.90 -9.60
C ILE A 83 11.23 11.49 -9.50
N GLN A 84 12.03 11.71 -10.55
CA GLN A 84 13.42 11.23 -10.56
C GLN A 84 14.26 11.90 -9.47
N LYS A 85 14.12 13.22 -9.30
CA LYS A 85 14.84 13.98 -8.28
C LYS A 85 14.41 13.54 -6.88
N ALA A 86 13.11 13.57 -6.60
CA ALA A 86 12.56 13.17 -5.31
C ALA A 86 12.93 11.74 -4.94
N PHE A 87 12.88 10.82 -5.92
CA PHE A 87 13.26 9.43 -5.71
C PHE A 87 14.75 9.27 -5.43
N SER A 88 15.63 9.96 -6.16
CA SER A 88 17.07 9.92 -5.96
C SER A 88 17.49 10.36 -4.56
N ASP A 89 16.85 11.41 -4.04
CA ASP A 89 17.10 11.94 -2.70
C ASP A 89 16.65 10.93 -1.63
N VAL A 90 15.46 10.35 -1.79
CA VAL A 90 14.88 9.38 -0.86
C VAL A 90 15.68 8.08 -0.83
N ILE A 91 15.95 7.49 -2.00
CA ILE A 91 16.57 6.18 -2.10
C ILE A 91 18.01 6.18 -1.56
N SER A 92 18.69 7.33 -1.56
CA SER A 92 20.06 7.44 -1.03
C SER A 92 20.09 7.51 0.50
N ASN A 93 18.94 7.70 1.14
CA ASN A 93 18.81 7.94 2.58
C ASN A 93 17.90 6.94 3.31
N CYS A 94 17.47 5.86 2.64
CA CYS A 94 16.58 4.85 3.21
C CYS A 94 17.19 3.44 3.18
N ASP A 95 16.65 2.56 4.03
CA ASP A 95 17.02 1.13 4.10
C ASP A 95 16.00 0.24 3.37
N ALA A 96 14.82 0.78 3.06
CA ALA A 96 13.75 0.17 2.31
C ALA A 96 12.86 1.25 1.68
N LEU A 97 12.16 0.91 0.60
CA LEU A 97 11.16 1.77 -0.04
C LEU A 97 9.75 1.27 0.25
N TRP A 98 8.86 2.20 0.56
CA TRP A 98 7.43 1.96 0.62
C TRP A 98 6.74 2.91 -0.35
N ILE A 99 6.05 2.32 -1.34
CA ILE A 99 5.28 3.09 -2.32
C ILE A 99 3.81 3.09 -1.88
N PRO A 100 3.24 4.25 -1.52
CA PRO A 100 1.83 4.33 -1.16
C PRO A 100 0.94 4.15 -2.39
N PRO A 101 -0.37 3.90 -2.20
CA PRO A 101 -1.34 3.99 -3.28
C PRO A 101 -1.41 5.42 -3.84
N ASP A 102 -0.66 5.68 -4.91
CA ASP A 102 -0.56 6.99 -5.56
C ASP A 102 -0.74 6.86 -7.08
N PRO A 103 -1.81 7.41 -7.68
CA PRO A 103 -2.04 7.34 -9.12
C PRO A 103 -0.88 7.88 -9.95
N SER A 104 -0.18 8.91 -9.48
CA SER A 104 0.95 9.53 -10.19
C SER A 104 2.16 8.61 -10.31
N LEU A 105 2.26 7.58 -9.45
CA LEU A 105 3.36 6.63 -9.43
C LEU A 105 3.04 5.33 -10.18
N ASN A 106 1.85 5.21 -10.75
CA ASN A 106 1.28 3.93 -11.18
C ASN A 106 1.44 3.62 -12.67
N SER A 107 2.11 4.50 -13.43
CA SER A 107 2.44 4.25 -14.83
C SER A 107 3.52 3.17 -14.94
N GLU A 108 3.51 2.39 -16.02
CA GLU A 108 4.46 1.28 -16.18
C GLU A 108 5.92 1.77 -16.19
N GLU A 109 6.17 2.92 -16.80
CA GLU A 109 7.49 3.56 -16.83
C GLU A 109 7.99 3.89 -15.43
N VAL A 110 7.15 4.53 -14.60
CA VAL A 110 7.52 4.92 -13.23
C VAL A 110 7.72 3.69 -12.35
N ILE A 111 6.82 2.70 -12.44
CA ILE A 111 6.95 1.44 -11.69
C ILE A 111 8.27 0.74 -12.03
N ARG A 112 8.60 0.65 -13.33
CA ARG A 112 9.83 0.02 -13.80
C ARG A 112 11.05 0.77 -13.29
N TYR A 113 11.08 2.10 -13.43
CA TYR A 113 12.16 2.96 -12.95
C TYR A 113 12.41 2.79 -11.45
N ILE A 114 11.36 2.87 -10.62
CA ILE A 114 11.45 2.72 -9.17
C ILE A 114 11.99 1.33 -8.83
N SER A 115 11.40 0.28 -9.40
CA SER A 115 11.71 -1.10 -9.03
C SER A 115 13.11 -1.52 -9.47
N SER A 116 13.52 -1.18 -10.70
CA SER A 116 14.86 -1.49 -11.20
C SER A 116 15.95 -0.76 -10.44
N THR A 117 15.72 0.52 -10.11
CA THR A 117 16.70 1.34 -9.37
C THR A 117 16.79 0.91 -7.91
N SER A 118 15.67 0.54 -7.29
CA SER A 118 15.65 -0.05 -5.95
C SER A 118 16.49 -1.32 -5.89
N LEU A 119 16.29 -2.22 -6.86
CA LEU A 119 17.00 -3.48 -6.94
C LEU A 119 18.50 -3.28 -7.19
N SER A 120 18.89 -2.37 -8.08
CA SER A 120 20.30 -2.07 -8.37
C SER A 120 21.02 -1.47 -7.16
N LYS A 121 20.34 -0.65 -6.35
CA LYS A 121 20.86 -0.10 -5.09
C LYS A 121 20.76 -1.08 -3.91
N LYS A 122 20.29 -2.31 -4.12
CA LYS A 122 20.06 -3.33 -3.09
C LYS A 122 19.12 -2.88 -1.96
N ILE A 123 18.15 -2.04 -2.30
CA ILE A 123 17.12 -1.57 -1.37
C ILE A 123 15.84 -2.37 -1.64
N PRO A 124 15.23 -3.03 -0.64
CA PRO A 124 13.94 -3.69 -0.82
C PRO A 124 12.83 -2.66 -1.03
N CYS A 125 11.99 -2.89 -2.03
CA CYS A 125 10.81 -2.07 -2.33
C CYS A 125 9.53 -2.84 -2.02
N VAL A 126 8.55 -2.16 -1.41
CA VAL A 126 7.19 -2.63 -1.16
C VAL A 126 6.22 -1.74 -1.93
N GLY A 127 5.33 -2.35 -2.70
CA GLY A 127 4.39 -1.63 -3.56
C GLY A 127 2.92 -1.82 -3.17
N PRO A 128 2.01 -0.96 -3.69
CA PRO A 128 0.59 -1.02 -3.40
C PRO A 128 -0.16 -2.09 -4.21
N ASN A 129 0.47 -2.72 -5.21
CA ASN A 129 -0.19 -3.69 -6.10
C ASN A 129 0.79 -4.65 -6.79
N GLU A 130 0.22 -5.66 -7.46
CA GLU A 130 0.96 -6.73 -8.15
C GLU A 130 1.93 -6.22 -9.23
N ARG A 131 1.68 -5.06 -9.87
CA ARG A 131 2.56 -4.55 -10.93
C ARG A 131 3.95 -4.23 -10.37
N TYR A 132 4.03 -3.65 -9.17
CA TYR A 132 5.31 -3.43 -8.50
C TYR A 132 6.04 -4.75 -8.20
N VAL A 133 5.30 -5.77 -7.74
CA VAL A 133 5.88 -7.09 -7.43
C VAL A 133 6.47 -7.73 -8.68
N ARG A 134 5.75 -7.67 -9.82
CA ARG A 134 6.24 -8.13 -11.13
C ARG A 134 7.47 -7.36 -11.59
N SER A 135 7.57 -6.07 -11.26
CA SER A 135 8.69 -5.21 -11.64
C SER A 135 9.91 -5.29 -10.71
N GLY A 136 9.82 -6.00 -9.58
CA GLY A 136 10.95 -6.24 -8.68
C GLY A 136 10.77 -5.79 -7.23
N ALA A 137 9.59 -5.32 -6.83
CA ALA A 137 9.25 -5.17 -5.41
C ALA A 137 9.17 -6.54 -4.74
N ILE A 138 9.59 -6.61 -3.47
CA ILE A 138 9.66 -7.87 -2.72
C ILE A 138 8.28 -8.39 -2.30
N PHE A 139 7.33 -7.48 -2.05
CA PHE A 139 5.93 -7.81 -1.86
C PHE A 139 5.02 -6.60 -2.13
N SER A 140 3.73 -6.88 -2.27
CA SER A 140 2.66 -5.89 -2.16
C SER A 140 1.62 -6.37 -1.18
N LEU A 141 1.07 -5.44 -0.41
CA LEU A 141 -0.13 -5.64 0.36
C LEU A 141 -1.22 -4.75 -0.24
N SER A 142 -2.32 -5.34 -0.70
CA SER A 142 -3.40 -4.59 -1.34
C SER A 142 -4.76 -5.06 -0.83
N ALA A 143 -5.78 -4.24 -1.00
CA ALA A 143 -7.15 -4.73 -0.87
C ALA A 143 -7.43 -5.87 -1.85
N ASP A 144 -8.23 -6.83 -1.42
CA ASP A 144 -8.86 -7.78 -2.33
C ASP A 144 -10.10 -7.11 -2.96
N ALA A 145 -9.96 -6.68 -4.22
CA ALA A 145 -11.04 -6.00 -4.92
C ALA A 145 -12.25 -6.91 -5.20
N ILE A 146 -12.04 -8.23 -5.31
CA ILE A 146 -13.14 -9.18 -5.52
C ILE A 146 -13.94 -9.29 -4.23
N GLU A 147 -13.25 -9.43 -3.09
CA GLU A 147 -13.90 -9.49 -1.79
C GLU A 147 -14.60 -8.17 -1.43
N ALA A 148 -13.96 -7.03 -1.77
CA ALA A 148 -14.59 -5.72 -1.63
C ALA A 148 -15.87 -5.60 -2.47
N GLY A 149 -15.83 -6.07 -3.72
CA GLY A 149 -16.99 -6.11 -4.60
C GLY A 149 -18.12 -6.97 -4.05
N ARG A 150 -17.81 -8.14 -3.49
CA ARG A 150 -18.79 -9.02 -2.83
C ARG A 150 -19.42 -8.33 -1.62
N SER A 151 -18.61 -7.78 -0.72
CA SER A 151 -19.07 -7.06 0.47
C SER A 151 -19.93 -5.83 0.10
N ALA A 152 -19.57 -5.11 -0.96
CA ALA A 152 -20.38 -4.00 -1.48
C ALA A 152 -21.70 -4.49 -2.07
N GLY A 153 -21.70 -5.63 -2.79
CA GLY A 153 -22.91 -6.28 -3.29
C GLY A 153 -23.86 -6.71 -2.18
N ASP A 154 -23.34 -7.33 -1.12
CA ASP A 154 -24.11 -7.72 0.06
C ASP A 154 -24.69 -6.49 0.78
N THR A 155 -23.90 -5.42 0.87
CA THR A 155 -24.34 -4.13 1.42
C THR A 155 -25.46 -3.52 0.59
N ALA A 156 -25.33 -3.51 -0.74
CA ALA A 156 -26.36 -3.04 -1.65
C ALA A 156 -27.64 -3.87 -1.54
N ASN A 157 -27.52 -5.20 -1.42
CA ASN A 157 -28.68 -6.09 -1.24
C ASN A 157 -29.45 -5.77 0.05
N LYS A 158 -28.77 -5.50 1.17
CA LYS A 158 -29.43 -5.05 2.42
C LYS A 158 -30.21 -3.75 2.25
N VAL A 159 -29.65 -2.80 1.50
CA VAL A 159 -30.33 -1.54 1.16
C VAL A 159 -31.56 -1.79 0.28
N LEU A 160 -31.44 -2.65 -0.74
CA LEU A 160 -32.56 -3.03 -1.61
C LEU A 160 -33.68 -3.76 -0.86
N GLN A 161 -33.35 -4.48 0.22
CA GLN A 161 -34.31 -5.12 1.12
C GLN A 161 -34.92 -4.15 2.16
N GLY A 162 -34.60 -2.85 2.09
CA GLY A 162 -35.21 -1.81 2.92
C GLY A 162 -34.43 -1.43 4.17
N THR A 163 -33.21 -1.96 4.39
CA THR A 163 -32.36 -1.50 5.49
C THR A 163 -31.78 -0.11 5.15
N PRO A 164 -32.01 0.93 5.97
CA PRO A 164 -31.44 2.25 5.71
C PRO A 164 -29.91 2.21 5.73
N PRO A 165 -29.21 2.92 4.82
CA PRO A 165 -27.75 3.00 4.81
C PRO A 165 -27.14 3.41 6.15
N SER A 166 -27.76 4.34 6.88
CA SER A 166 -27.34 4.79 8.22
C SER A 166 -27.31 3.69 9.28
N LYS A 167 -28.00 2.56 9.05
CA LYS A 167 -27.98 1.38 9.94
C LYS A 167 -26.99 0.30 9.49
N ILE A 168 -26.35 0.47 8.34
CA ILE A 168 -25.35 -0.48 7.83
C ILE A 168 -23.96 0.12 8.09
N PRO A 169 -23.17 -0.46 9.01
CA PRO A 169 -21.84 0.04 9.30
C PRO A 169 -20.96 -0.07 8.05
N VAL A 170 -20.09 0.93 7.89
CA VAL A 170 -19.03 0.86 6.87
C VAL A 170 -18.16 -0.35 7.16
N GLN A 171 -17.96 -1.18 6.14
CA GLN A 171 -17.13 -2.37 6.25
C GLN A 171 -15.67 -2.02 5.92
N GLU A 172 -14.75 -2.49 6.76
CA GLU A 172 -13.32 -2.50 6.43
C GLU A 172 -12.93 -3.87 5.87
N LEU A 173 -11.98 -3.90 4.93
CA LEU A 173 -11.50 -5.15 4.36
C LEU A 173 -10.69 -5.92 5.39
N LEU A 174 -11.23 -7.05 5.85
CA LEU A 174 -10.67 -7.84 6.95
C LEU A 174 -9.40 -8.62 6.58
N LYS A 175 -9.13 -8.82 5.28
CA LYS A 175 -7.98 -9.61 4.81
C LYS A 175 -7.30 -8.94 3.62
N PRO A 176 -6.15 -8.28 3.81
CA PRO A 176 -5.38 -7.79 2.69
C PRO A 176 -4.81 -8.96 1.88
N LYS A 177 -4.77 -8.78 0.56
CA LYS A 177 -4.10 -9.68 -0.36
C LYS A 177 -2.60 -9.40 -0.33
N ILE A 178 -1.81 -10.41 0.03
CA ILE A 178 -0.36 -10.35 -0.05
C ILE A 178 0.16 -11.12 -1.26
N ILE A 179 1.02 -10.46 -2.03
CA ILE A 179 1.71 -11.03 -3.17
C ILE A 179 3.20 -10.83 -2.94
N ILE A 180 3.99 -11.88 -3.10
CA ILE A 180 5.44 -11.84 -2.81
C ILE A 180 6.28 -12.18 -4.04
N ASN A 181 7.52 -11.71 -4.06
CA ASN A 181 8.52 -12.04 -5.08
C ASN A 181 9.79 -12.59 -4.44
N LEU A 182 9.88 -13.92 -4.45
CA LEU A 182 11.03 -14.66 -3.92
C LEU A 182 12.30 -14.40 -4.74
N LYS A 183 12.17 -14.19 -6.05
CA LYS A 183 13.29 -13.83 -6.93
C LYS A 183 13.92 -12.50 -6.53
N ALA A 184 13.08 -11.47 -6.37
CA ALA A 184 13.53 -10.15 -5.96
C ALA A 184 14.15 -10.18 -4.56
N ALA A 185 13.52 -10.90 -3.61
CA ALA A 185 14.09 -11.10 -2.29
C ALA A 185 15.47 -11.78 -2.36
N GLY A 186 15.61 -12.84 -3.15
CA GLY A 186 16.87 -13.56 -3.35
C GLY A 186 17.98 -12.69 -3.95
N LEU A 187 17.67 -11.87 -4.96
CA LEU A 187 18.61 -10.91 -5.55
C LEU A 187 19.09 -9.85 -4.54
N LEU A 188 18.27 -9.55 -3.53
CA LEU A 188 18.60 -8.65 -2.43
C LEU A 188 19.29 -9.35 -1.25
N GLY A 189 19.50 -10.67 -1.32
CA GLY A 189 20.03 -11.47 -0.22
C GLY A 189 19.06 -11.59 0.97
N LEU A 190 17.76 -11.43 0.72
CA LEU A 190 16.69 -11.51 1.71
C LEU A 190 15.95 -12.84 1.58
N SER A 191 15.48 -13.36 2.72
CA SER A 191 14.59 -14.52 2.77
C SER A 191 13.25 -14.08 3.32
N ILE A 192 12.17 -14.42 2.61
CA ILE A 192 10.81 -14.15 3.08
C ILE A 192 10.41 -15.26 4.05
N PRO A 193 10.03 -14.95 5.31
CA PRO A 193 9.63 -15.96 6.29
C PRO A 193 8.47 -16.86 5.80
N LYS A 194 8.51 -18.15 6.16
CA LYS A 194 7.55 -19.14 5.64
C LYS A 194 6.09 -18.82 6.00
N ASN A 195 5.83 -18.29 7.18
CA ASN A 195 4.49 -17.84 7.59
C ASN A 195 3.92 -16.74 6.66
N ILE A 196 4.76 -15.90 6.08
CA ILE A 196 4.36 -14.89 5.09
C ILE A 196 4.13 -15.54 3.73
N GLN A 197 4.95 -16.53 3.35
CA GLN A 197 4.76 -17.29 2.11
C GLN A 197 3.46 -18.09 2.11
N ASP A 198 3.16 -18.77 3.22
CA ASP A 198 1.96 -19.61 3.36
C ASP A 198 0.68 -18.76 3.34
N GLY A 199 0.75 -17.50 3.79
CA GLY A 199 -0.35 -16.53 3.69
C GLY A 199 -0.43 -15.80 2.35
N ALA A 200 0.55 -15.97 1.46
CA ALA A 200 0.60 -15.27 0.18
C ALA A 200 -0.45 -15.80 -0.79
N SER A 201 -1.28 -14.89 -1.28
CA SER A 201 -2.26 -15.21 -2.31
C SER A 201 -1.62 -15.49 -3.66
N LYS A 202 -0.37 -15.04 -3.86
CA LYS A 202 0.43 -15.32 -5.06
C LYS A 202 1.93 -15.16 -4.77
N VAL A 203 2.72 -16.04 -5.36
CA VAL A 203 4.17 -16.10 -5.21
C VAL A 203 4.84 -16.01 -6.58
N TYR A 204 5.74 -15.05 -6.75
CA TYR A 204 6.66 -14.98 -7.89
C TYR A 204 7.99 -15.63 -7.54
N GLN A 205 8.52 -16.42 -8.47
CA GLN A 205 9.78 -17.16 -8.34
C GLN A 205 10.80 -16.71 -9.39
#